data_AF-A0A3P8JF91-F1
#
_entry.id   AF-A0A3P8JF91-F1
#
_cell.length_a   1.000
_cell.length_b   1.000
_cell.length_c   1.000
_cell.angle_alpha   90.00
_cell.angle_beta   90.00
_cell.angle_gamma   90.00
#
_symmetry.space_group_name_H-M   'P 1'
#
loop_
_entity.id
_entity.type
_entity.pdbx_description
1 polymer ?
#
loop_
_entity_poly.entity_id
_entity_poly.type
_entity_poly.pdbx_seq_one_letter_code
_entity_poly.pdbx_strand_id
1 'polypeptide(L)' 'MTRNIDYRIEVAAPLLDPRLKQRVLDIFDILFNDTVKARYLDKELSNSYVPRGNRRKVRAQMAIYDYLKSLEQPD' A
#
# COMPACT_ATOMS: atom_id res chain seq x y z
N MET A 1 -16.56 2.43 8.02
CA MET A 1 -17.19 3.40 8.96
C MET A 1 -18.66 3.50 8.59
N THR A 2 -19.59 3.29 9.51
CA THR A 2 -21.06 3.33 9.27
C THR A 2 -21.48 4.58 8.50
N ARG A 3 -20.90 5.74 8.85
CA ARG A 3 -21.14 7.00 8.13
C ARG A 3 -20.82 7.00 6.63
N ASN A 4 -19.88 6.19 6.18
CA ASN A 4 -19.53 6.10 4.76
C ASN A 4 -20.43 5.11 4.02
N ILE A 5 -21.14 4.22 4.72
CA ILE A 5 -21.99 3.20 4.09
C ILE A 5 -23.45 3.66 4.05
N ASP A 6 -23.95 4.23 5.15
CA ASP A 6 -25.39 4.49 5.32
C ASP A 6 -25.78 5.97 5.18
N TYR A 7 -24.84 6.90 5.38
CA TYR A 7 -25.15 8.33 5.57
C TYR A 7 -24.44 9.27 4.59
N ARG A 8 -23.68 8.75 3.62
CA ARG A 8 -22.95 9.53 2.61
C ARG A 8 -23.15 8.95 1.23
N ILE A 9 -23.10 9.82 0.22
CA ILE A 9 -23.01 9.39 -1.17
C ILE A 9 -21.54 9.08 -1.45
N GLU A 10 -21.24 7.80 -1.67
CA GLU A 10 -19.89 7.32 -2.00
C GLU A 10 -19.91 6.61 -3.37
N VAL A 11 -18.76 6.54 -4.02
CA VAL A 11 -18.59 5.83 -5.30
C VAL A 11 -17.37 4.94 -5.22
N ALA A 12 -17.53 3.67 -5.59
CA ALA A 12 -16.43 2.75 -5.87
C ALA A 12 -16.39 2.46 -7.38
N ALA A 13 -15.19 2.38 -7.94
CA ALA A 13 -14.98 2.11 -9.36
C ALA A 13 -14.17 0.82 -9.56
N PRO A 14 -14.58 -0.06 -10.49
CA PRO A 14 -13.79 -1.24 -10.83
C PRO A 14 -12.58 -0.87 -11.68
N LEU A 15 -11.46 -1.56 -11.45
CA LEU A 15 -10.29 -1.51 -12.34
C LEU A 15 -10.48 -2.52 -13.47
N LEU A 16 -11.07 -2.08 -14.58
CA LEU A 16 -11.40 -2.93 -15.73
C LEU A 16 -10.16 -3.28 -16.58
N ASP A 17 -9.20 -2.36 -16.72
CA ASP A 17 -7.95 -2.64 -17.41
C ASP A 17 -7.06 -3.52 -16.51
N PRO A 18 -6.73 -4.75 -16.94
CA PRO A 18 -5.89 -5.66 -16.14
C PRO A 18 -4.50 -5.09 -15.86
N ARG A 19 -3.96 -4.22 -16.72
CA ARG A 19 -2.67 -3.55 -16.51
C ARG A 19 -2.74 -2.57 -15.34
N LEU A 20 -3.82 -1.79 -15.26
CA LEU A 20 -4.05 -0.85 -14.15
C LEU A 20 -4.34 -1.61 -12.85
N LYS A 21 -5.09 -2.71 -12.93
CA LYS A 21 -5.31 -3.60 -11.79
C LYS A 21 -3.99 -4.14 -11.26
N GLN A 22 -3.10 -4.62 -12.12
CA GLN A 22 -1.78 -5.12 -11.72
C GLN A 22 -0.95 -4.01 -11.07
N ARG A 23 -0.95 -2.80 -11.62
CA ARG A 23 -0.24 -1.65 -11.03
C ARG A 23 -0.69 -1.36 -9.59
N VAL A 24 -1.99 -1.42 -9.32
CA VAL A 24 -2.52 -1.23 -7.96
C VAL A 24 -2.12 -2.38 -7.04
N LEU A 25 -2.10 -3.62 -7.54
CA LEU A 25 -1.61 -4.78 -6.77
C LEU A 25 -0.13 -4.66 -6.43
N ASP A 26 0.71 -4.24 -7.38
CA ASP A 26 2.15 -4.01 -7.14
C ASP A 26 2.37 -2.96 -6.03
N ILE A 27 1.56 -1.89 -6.01
CA ILE A 27 1.60 -0.87 -4.95
C ILE A 27 1.19 -1.48 -3.60
N PHE A 28 0.15 -2.31 -3.55
CA PHE A 28 -0.21 -3.01 -2.32
C PHE A 28 0.90 -3.93 -1.83
N ASP A 29 1.54 -4.68 -2.72
CA ASP A 29 2.66 -5.54 -2.37
C ASP A 29 3.83 -4.73 -1.79
N ILE A 30 4.13 -3.55 -2.33
CA ILE A 30 5.13 -2.65 -1.75
C ILE A 30 4.70 -2.17 -0.35
N LEU A 31 3.44 -1.78 -0.17
CA LEU A 31 2.91 -1.33 1.13
C LEU A 31 2.99 -2.43 2.20
N PHE A 32 2.60 -3.66 1.87
CA PHE A 32 2.63 -4.79 2.82
C PHE A 32 4.04 -5.31 3.10
N ASN A 33 5.01 -5.01 2.23
CA ASN A 33 6.42 -5.30 2.43
C ASN A 33 7.21 -4.18 3.11
N ASP A 34 6.56 -3.11 3.61
CA ASP A 34 7.24 -2.07 4.37
C ASP A 34 7.83 -2.64 5.68
N THR A 35 9.09 -2.32 5.95
CA THR A 35 9.82 -2.75 7.16
C THR A 35 10.43 -1.57 7.91
N VAL A 36 9.97 -0.34 7.66
CA VAL A 36 10.54 0.89 8.23
C VAL A 36 9.48 1.72 8.95
N LYS A 37 8.28 1.81 8.39
CA LYS A 37 7.16 2.59 8.91
C LYS A 37 5.93 1.73 9.24
N ALA A 38 5.84 0.51 8.73
CA ALA A 38 4.78 -0.42 9.09
C ALA A 38 4.79 -0.73 10.60
N ARG A 39 3.59 -0.82 11.17
CA ARG A 39 3.35 -1.17 12.57
C ARG A 39 2.26 -2.22 12.65
N TYR A 40 2.34 -3.08 13.66
CA TYR A 40 1.26 -3.99 13.99
C TYR A 40 0.17 -3.26 14.76
N LEU A 41 -1.08 -3.56 14.40
CA LEU A 41 -2.24 -3.25 15.20
C LEU A 41 -2.62 -4.52 15.96
N ASP A 42 -2.31 -4.55 17.25
CA ASP A 42 -2.70 -5.61 18.17
C ASP A 42 -3.79 -5.12 19.13
N LYS A 43 -4.35 -6.04 19.92
CA LYS A 43 -5.44 -5.73 20.87
C LYS A 43 -4.96 -4.81 22.00
N GLU A 44 -3.66 -4.82 22.29
CA GLU A 44 -2.99 -3.96 23.27
C GLU A 44 -2.74 -2.55 22.76
N LEU A 45 -2.95 -2.29 21.47
CA LEU A 45 -2.61 -1.03 20.80
C LEU A 45 -1.13 -0.65 20.99
N SER A 46 -0.24 -1.64 20.98
CA SER A 46 1.19 -1.44 21.24
C SER A 46 1.87 -0.57 20.19
N ASN A 47 1.32 -0.55 18.97
CA ASN A 47 1.88 0.16 17.81
C ASN A 47 3.34 -0.23 17.54
N SER A 48 3.71 -1.47 17.83
CA SER A 48 5.05 -2.01 17.61
C SER A 48 5.41 -1.99 16.13
N TYR A 49 6.63 -1.58 15.80
CA TYR A 49 7.13 -1.63 14.43
C TYR A 49 7.21 -3.07 13.93
N VAL A 50 6.88 -3.29 12.66
CA VAL A 50 7.04 -4.59 12.01
C VAL A 50 8.52 -4.95 11.94
N PRO A 51 8.96 -6.07 12.55
CA PRO A 51 10.35 -6.49 12.49
C PRO A 51 10.76 -6.81 11.06
N ARG A 52 11.90 -6.26 10.63
CA ARG A 52 12.47 -6.53 9.32
C ARG A 52 12.88 -8.00 9.14
N GLY A 53 13.53 -8.57 10.16
CA GLY A 53 14.23 -9.85 10.03
C GLY A 53 15.33 -9.78 8.95
N ASN A 54 15.46 -10.84 8.15
CA ASN A 54 16.39 -10.92 7.02
C ASN A 54 15.84 -10.31 5.72
N ARG A 55 14.67 -9.67 5.75
CA ARG A 55 14.08 -9.01 4.57
C ARG A 55 14.79 -7.71 4.25
N ARG A 56 14.62 -7.21 3.03
CA ARG A 56 15.16 -5.91 2.61
C ARG A 56 14.61 -4.80 3.49
N LYS A 57 15.41 -3.74 3.68
CA LYS A 57 14.95 -2.52 4.34
C LYS A 57 14.12 -1.73 3.33
N VAL A 58 12.80 -1.79 3.45
CA VAL A 58 11.86 -1.14 2.53
C VAL A 58 11.06 -0.07 3.27
N ARG A 59 11.06 1.15 2.73
CA ARG A 59 10.13 2.22 3.10
C ARG A 59 9.16 2.41 1.93
N ALA A 60 7.92 1.96 2.07
CA ALA A 60 6.97 1.84 0.98
C ALA A 60 6.74 3.15 0.23
N GLN A 61 6.61 4.28 0.93
CA GLN A 61 6.41 5.59 0.27
C GLN A 61 7.54 5.92 -0.73
N MET A 62 8.79 5.58 -0.40
CA MET A 62 9.93 5.81 -1.30
C MET A 62 9.95 4.76 -2.42
N ALA A 63 9.70 3.49 -2.07
CA ALA A 63 9.68 2.40 -3.05
C ALA A 63 8.54 2.55 -4.09
N ILE A 64 7.38 3.09 -3.69
CA ILE A 64 6.28 3.42 -4.61
C ILE A 64 6.69 4.55 -5.54
N TYR A 65 7.38 5.59 -5.03
CA TYR A 65 7.92 6.66 -5.86
C TYR A 65 8.89 6.09 -6.91
N ASP A 66 9.82 5.24 -6.50
CA ASP A 66 10.80 4.62 -7.40
C ASP A 66 10.11 3.70 -8.43
N TYR A 67 9.12 2.91 -8.00
CA TYR A 67 8.31 2.05 -8.88
C TYR A 67 7.61 2.88 -9.95
N LEU A 68 6.86 3.92 -9.57
CA LEU A 68 6.16 4.77 -10.55
C LEU A 68 7.16 5.49 -11.46
N LYS A 69 8.26 6.02 -10.91
CA LYS A 69 9.33 6.66 -11.70
C LYS A 69 9.97 5.72 -12.72
N SER A 70 10.02 4.42 -12.45
CA SER A 70 10.55 3.42 -13.39
C SER A 70 9.62 3.16 -14.58
N LEU A 71 8.31 3.37 -14.40
CA LEU A 71 7.30 3.19 -15.46
C LEU A 71 7.22 4.38 -16.41
N GLU A 72 7.68 5.55 -15.98
CA GLU A 72 7.64 6.81 -16.74
C GLU A 72 9.02 7.15 -17.37
N GLN A 73 9.91 6.16 -17.50
CA GLN A 73 11.17 6.36 -18.22
C GLN A 73 10.89 6.53 -19.72
N PRO A 74 11.64 7.40 -20.44
CA PRO A 74 11.55 7.47 -21.89
C PRO A 74 11.85 6.10 -22.50
N ASP A 75 11.12 5.74 -23.57
CA ASP A 75 11.38 4.56 -24.39
C ASP A 75 12.80 4.57 -24.99
#